data_AF-A0A7W0BV82-F1
#
_entry.id   AF-A0A7W0BV82-F1
#
_cell.length_a   1.000
_cell.length_b   1.000
_cell.length_c   1.000
_cell.angle_alpha   90.00
_cell.angle_beta   90.00
_cell.angle_gamma   90.00
#
_symmetry.space_group_name_H-M   'P 1'
#
loop_
_entity.id
_entity.type
_entity.pdbx_description
1 polymer ?
#
loop_
_entity_poly.entity_id
_entity_poly.type
_entity_poly.pdbx_seq_one_letter_code
_entity_poly.pdbx_strand_id
1 'polypeptide(L)' 'MEIGETFEETAKREVLEETGLQVKEIQLFGIYSGETCFVTYPNGD' A
#
# COMPACT_ATOMS: atom_id res chain seq x y z
N MET A 1 -0.59 4.22 -3.56
CA MET A 1 -1.30 3.95 -4.82
C MET A 1 -1.15 5.16 -5.68
N GLU A 2 -0.46 5.00 -6.80
CA GLU A 2 -0.30 6.08 -7.76
C GLU A 2 -1.43 6.06 -8.80
N ILE A 3 -1.61 7.18 -9.51
CA ILE A 3 -2.62 7.28 -10.57
C ILE A 3 -2.27 6.27 -11.67
N GLY A 4 -3.21 5.37 -11.95
CA GLY A 4 -3.06 4.34 -12.98
C GLY A 4 -2.63 2.97 -12.46
N GLU A 5 -2.31 2.84 -11.17
CA GLU A 5 -1.97 1.54 -10.57
C GLU A 5 -3.22 0.81 -10.04
N THR A 6 -3.22 -0.51 -10.22
CA THR A 6 -4.05 -1.42 -9.42
C THR A 6 -3.45 -1.61 -8.02
N PHE A 7 -4.26 -2.11 -7.06
CA PHE A 7 -3.77 -2.42 -5.71
C PHE A 7 -2.56 -3.37 -5.70
N GLU A 8 -2.57 -4.37 -6.59
CA GLU A 8 -1.49 -5.35 -6.68
C GLU A 8 -0.21 -4.73 -7.25
N GLU A 9 -0.32 -3.86 -8.25
CA GLU A 9 0.83 -3.15 -8.82
C GLU A 9 1.49 -2.24 -7.79
N THR A 10 0.70 -1.43 -7.09
CA THR A 10 1.20 -0.60 -5.97
C THR A 10 1.88 -1.47 -4.93
N ALA A 11 1.25 -2.56 -4.47
CA ALA A 11 1.83 -3.42 -3.43
C ALA A 11 3.17 -4.05 -3.87
N LYS A 12 3.29 -4.49 -5.12
CA LYS A 12 4.54 -5.05 -5.67
C LYS A 12 5.62 -3.98 -5.79
N ARG A 13 5.28 -2.78 -6.26
CA ARG A 13 6.22 -1.67 -6.43
C ARG A 13 6.76 -1.20 -5.08
N GLU A 14 5.90 -0.89 -4.12
CA GLU A 14 6.27 -0.40 -2.79
C GLU A 14 7.17 -1.42 -2.05
N VAL A 15 6.87 -2.72 -2.13
CA VAL A 15 7.72 -3.76 -1.52
C VAL A 15 9.11 -3.78 -2.15
N LEU A 16 9.21 -3.60 -3.47
CA LEU A 16 10.49 -3.53 -4.16
C LEU A 16 11.28 -2.28 -3.74
N GLU A 17 10.64 -1.12 -3.66
CA GLU A 17 11.27 0.16 -3.31
C GLU A 17 11.81 0.17 -1.87
N GLU A 18 11.03 -0.34 -0.92
CA GLU A 18 11.38 -0.31 0.51
C GLU A 18 12.31 -1.45 0.94
N THR A 19 12.25 -2.60 0.25
CA THR A 19 12.94 -3.82 0.71
C THR A 19 13.89 -4.45 -0.32
N GLY A 20 13.79 -4.08 -1.60
CA GLY A 20 14.53 -4.71 -2.69
C GLY A 20 14.03 -6.10 -3.10
N LEU A 21 12.95 -6.61 -2.49
CA LEU A 21 12.40 -7.93 -2.81
C LEU A 21 11.36 -7.86 -3.93
N GLN A 22 11.42 -8.82 -4.86
CA GLN A 22 10.40 -8.98 -5.90
C GLN A 22 9.32 -9.98 -5.47
N VAL A 23 8.09 -9.50 -5.33
CA VAL A 23 6.93 -10.33 -5.00
C VAL A 23 6.38 -10.99 -6.26
N LYS A 24 6.34 -12.33 -6.28
CA LYS A 24 5.84 -13.11 -7.43
C LYS A 24 4.33 -13.20 -7.47
N GLU A 25 3.72 -13.53 -6.34
CA GLU A 25 2.27 -13.72 -6.22
C GLU A 25 1.74 -12.98 -4.98
N ILE A 26 0.54 -12.43 -5.10
CA ILE A 26 -0.19 -11.75 -4.03
C ILE A 26 -1.57 -12.37 -3.94
N GLN A 27 -2.07 -12.53 -2.73
CA GLN A 27 -3.47 -12.88 -2.47
C GLN A 27 -4.05 -11.83 -1.52
N LEU A 28 -5.24 -11.32 -1.87
CA LEU A 28 -5.96 -10.39 -1.00
C LEU A 28 -6.38 -11.11 0.28
N PHE A 29 -5.83 -10.69 1.41
CA PHE A 29 -6.17 -11.24 2.72
C PHE A 29 -7.43 -10.60 3.31
N GLY A 30 -7.57 -9.28 3.18
CA GLY A 30 -8.69 -8.53 3.72
C GLY A 30 -8.65 -7.06 3.34
N ILE A 31 -9.79 -6.39 3.47
CA ILE A 31 -9.91 -4.95 3.28
C ILE A 31 -10.22 -4.33 4.64
N TYR A 32 -9.38 -3.39 5.07
CA TYR A 32 -9.52 -2.68 6.33
C TYR A 32 -9.81 -1.21 6.02
N SER A 33 -10.88 -0.67 6.60
CA SER A 33 -11.36 0.69 6.35
C SER A 33 -12.16 1.21 7.55
N GLY A 34 -12.54 2.48 7.53
CA GLY A 34 -13.26 3.18 8.59
C GLY A 34 -12.37 4.12 9.40
N GLU A 35 -12.98 4.77 10.39
CA GLU A 35 -12.32 5.81 11.22
C GLU A 35 -11.07 5.29 11.94
N THR A 36 -11.00 4.00 12.25
CA THR A 36 -9.84 3.36 12.89
C THR A 36 -8.59 3.33 12.00
N CYS A 37 -8.75 3.50 10.68
CA CYS A 37 -7.67 3.58 9.71
C CYS A 37 -7.34 5.02 9.30
N PHE A 38 -8.03 6.02 9.88
CA PHE A 38 -7.76 7.42 9.61
C PHE A 38 -6.65 7.94 10.52
N VAL A 39 -5.61 8.52 9.92
CA VAL A 39 -4.46 9.07 10.63
C VAL A 39 -4.24 10.51 10.16
N THR A 40 -4.18 11.45 11.10
CA THR A 40 -3.74 12.82 10.85
C THR A 40 -2.29 12.96 11.28
N TYR A 41 -1.41 13.34 10.36
CA TYR A 41 0.00 13.53 10.68
C TYR A 41 0.19 14.76 11.58
N PRO A 42 1.07 14.69 12.60
CA PRO A 42 1.27 15.79 13.56
C PRO A 42 1.97 17.01 12.92
N ASN A 43 2.71 16.77 11.85
CA ASN A 43 3.24 17.75 10.93
C ASN A 43 2.08 18.19 10.03
N GLY A 44 1.38 19.25 10.43
CA GLY A 44 0.16 19.78 9.79
C GLY A 44 0.38 20.43 8.42
N ASP A 45 1.08 19.72 7.54
CA ASP A 45 1.18 19.97 6.09
C ASP A 45 0.40 18.88 5.33
#